data_AF-A0A2H8TY20-F1
#
_entry.id   AF-A0A2H8TY20-F1
#
_cell.length_a   1.000
_cell.length_b   1.000
_cell.length_c   1.000
_cell.angle_alpha   90.00
_cell.angle_beta   90.00
_cell.angle_gamma   90.00
#
_symmetry.space_group_name_H-M   'P 1'
#
loop_
_entity.id
_entity.type
_entity.pdbx_description
1 polymer ?
#
loop_
_entity_poly.entity_id
_entity_poly.type
_entity_poly.pdbx_seq_one_letter_code
_entity_poly.pdbx_strand_id
1 'polypeptide(L)'
;MMCIHCVEAAFIPKPASCSIESQTISLKDTDDRSLYYFPSCTRVDRCGGCCSHDLLACQPTKIETLHFEVLVSQYNGAGKLEFKGRKTVSIDRHLKCKCECIVKEEDCSPLQVYNRKECRCKCSNEDDEDKCNDEYELKQWNSATCKCECREIKECTSGFGFDTYTCRCEPLRIRTKNTGTHLNRNKYSLVIS
;
A
#
# COMPACT_ATOMS: atom_id res chain seq x y z
N MET A 1 35.35 1.95 -48.03
CA MET A 1 35.36 0.67 -47.29
C MET A 1 34.68 0.92 -45.95
N MET A 2 33.36 0.70 -45.89
CA MET A 2 32.55 0.87 -44.67
C MET A 2 32.53 -0.48 -43.94
N CYS A 3 32.89 -0.49 -42.66
CA CYS A 3 32.71 -1.68 -41.82
C CYS A 3 31.21 -1.89 -41.58
N ILE A 4 30.62 -2.92 -42.21
CA ILE A 4 29.19 -3.24 -42.17
C ILE A 4 28.77 -3.95 -40.85
N HIS A 5 29.70 -4.26 -39.94
CA HIS A 5 29.37 -4.86 -38.65
C HIS A 5 30.26 -4.30 -37.54
N CYS A 6 29.83 -3.21 -36.91
CA CYS A 6 30.25 -2.90 -35.54
C CYS A 6 29.27 -3.63 -34.60
N VAL A 7 29.66 -4.79 -34.09
CA VAL A 7 28.96 -5.40 -32.95
C VAL A 7 29.40 -4.61 -31.73
N GLU A 8 28.50 -3.77 -31.21
CA GLU A 8 28.74 -3.04 -29.97
C GLU A 8 28.81 -4.06 -28.83
N ALA A 9 29.97 -4.16 -28.18
CA ALA A 9 30.17 -5.12 -27.11
C ALA A 9 29.31 -4.72 -25.90
N ALA A 10 28.51 -5.66 -25.41
CA ALA A 10 27.72 -5.45 -24.20
C ALA A 10 28.64 -5.35 -22.98
N PHE A 11 28.48 -4.31 -22.17
CA PHE A 11 29.18 -4.16 -20.90
C PHE A 11 28.47 -4.96 -19.80
N ILE A 12 29.24 -5.72 -19.02
CA ILE A 12 28.72 -6.42 -17.85
C ILE A 12 28.45 -5.37 -16.75
N PRO A 13 27.20 -5.24 -16.26
CA PRO A 13 26.87 -4.26 -15.23
C PRO A 13 27.46 -4.69 -13.89
N LYS A 14 27.92 -3.71 -13.11
CA LYS A 14 28.25 -3.91 -11.70
C LYS A 14 26.98 -3.71 -10.88
N PRO A 15 26.61 -4.65 -9.99
CA PRO A 15 25.41 -4.49 -9.18
C PRO A 15 25.60 -3.34 -8.19
N ALA A 16 24.59 -2.47 -8.08
CA ALA A 16 24.52 -1.47 -7.03
C ALA A 16 23.96 -2.12 -5.75
N SER A 17 24.83 -2.55 -4.84
CA SER A 17 24.41 -3.13 -3.56
C SER A 17 23.79 -2.08 -2.64
N CYS A 18 22.82 -2.48 -1.82
CA CYS A 18 22.23 -1.61 -0.79
C CYS A 18 23.30 -1.01 0.13
N SER A 19 23.50 0.30 0.02
CA SER A 19 24.56 1.03 0.71
C SER A 19 24.21 2.53 0.85
N ILE A 20 25.09 3.29 1.49
CA ILE A 20 24.95 4.73 1.62
C ILE A 20 25.46 5.41 0.34
N GLU A 21 24.64 6.28 -0.23
CA GLU A 21 24.94 7.05 -1.42
C GLU A 21 24.68 8.54 -1.18
N SER A 22 25.50 9.40 -1.79
CA SER A 22 25.29 10.85 -1.75
C SER A 22 24.18 11.23 -2.73
N GLN A 23 23.03 11.65 -2.21
CA GLN A 23 21.86 12.00 -2.99
C GLN A 23 21.54 13.49 -2.88
N THR A 24 21.02 14.07 -3.96
CA THR A 24 20.54 15.46 -3.96
C THR A 24 19.13 15.52 -3.41
N ILE A 25 18.91 16.28 -2.34
CA ILE A 25 17.63 16.42 -1.65
C ILE A 25 17.18 17.87 -1.69
N SER A 26 15.89 18.09 -1.97
CA SER A 26 15.27 19.43 -1.90
C SER A 26 15.27 19.94 -0.46
N LEU A 27 15.64 21.21 -0.28
CA LEU A 27 15.53 21.92 0.99
C LEU A 27 14.19 22.63 1.16
N LYS A 28 13.34 22.61 0.14
CA LYS A 28 11.98 23.15 0.23
C LYS A 28 11.07 22.12 0.90
N ASP A 29 10.59 22.47 2.09
CA ASP A 29 9.78 21.63 2.99
C ASP A 29 8.28 21.99 2.95
N THR A 30 7.84 22.72 1.93
CA THR A 30 6.47 23.20 1.76
C THR A 30 6.07 23.21 0.30
N ASP A 31 4.79 22.95 0.02
CA ASP A 31 4.22 22.99 -1.32
C ASP A 31 3.93 24.41 -1.82
N ASP A 32 4.13 25.45 -1.00
CA ASP A 32 3.92 26.84 -1.40
C ASP A 32 4.89 27.25 -2.52
N ARG A 33 4.38 27.28 -3.75
CA ARG A 33 5.13 27.60 -4.96
C ARG A 33 5.60 29.06 -5.03
N SER A 34 5.03 29.95 -4.22
CA SER A 34 5.44 31.36 -4.18
C SER A 34 6.77 31.59 -3.45
N LEU A 35 7.19 30.65 -2.61
CA LEU A 35 8.43 30.73 -1.85
C LEU A 35 9.61 30.11 -2.60
N TYR A 36 10.72 30.84 -2.58
CA TYR A 36 12.01 30.49 -3.19
C TYR A 36 13.04 30.28 -2.09
N TYR A 37 13.64 29.09 -2.07
CA TYR A 37 14.62 28.68 -1.07
C TYR A 37 16.01 28.74 -1.71
N PHE A 38 16.98 29.32 -1.02
CA PHE A 38 18.38 29.33 -1.43
C PHE A 38 19.30 28.80 -0.32
N PRO A 39 20.14 27.78 -0.59
CA PRO A 39 20.10 26.93 -1.78
C PRO A 39 18.77 26.14 -1.87
N SER A 40 18.37 25.72 -3.08
CA SER A 40 17.12 24.97 -3.29
C SER A 40 17.25 23.49 -2.92
N CYS A 41 18.47 22.96 -2.99
CA CYS A 41 18.80 21.57 -2.69
C CYS A 41 20.21 21.47 -2.11
N THR A 42 20.49 20.35 -1.44
CA THR A 42 21.82 20.00 -0.93
C THR A 42 22.08 18.52 -1.15
N ARG A 43 23.31 18.06 -0.87
CA ARG A 43 23.64 16.63 -0.88
C ARG A 43 23.61 16.08 0.54
N VAL A 44 22.94 14.94 0.71
CA VAL A 44 22.87 14.21 1.99
C VAL A 44 23.03 12.72 1.72
N ASP A 45 23.65 12.03 2.68
CA ASP A 45 23.78 10.58 2.64
C ASP A 45 22.40 9.92 2.81
N ARG A 46 22.02 9.09 1.84
CA ARG A 46 20.77 8.34 1.81
C ARG A 46 21.04 6.88 1.45
N CYS A 47 20.10 6.01 1.77
CA CYS A 47 20.19 4.61 1.37
C CYS A 47 19.80 4.51 -0.10
N GLY A 48 20.63 3.83 -0.87
CA GLY A 48 20.46 3.60 -2.29
C GLY A 48 20.96 2.22 -2.69
N GLY A 49 20.78 1.88 -3.96
CA GLY A 49 21.08 0.56 -4.50
C GLY A 49 19.90 -0.42 -4.42
N CYS A 50 20.19 -1.65 -4.84
CA CYS A 50 19.21 -2.70 -5.06
C CYS A 50 19.31 -3.80 -4.00
N CYS A 51 18.18 -4.46 -3.77
CA CYS A 51 18.06 -5.67 -2.98
C CYS A 51 17.82 -6.88 -3.89
N SER A 52 17.97 -8.10 -3.36
CA SER A 52 17.89 -9.34 -4.13
C SER A 52 16.47 -9.79 -4.47
N HIS A 53 15.44 -9.15 -3.91
CA HIS A 53 14.04 -9.52 -4.10
C HIS A 53 13.15 -8.28 -4.05
N ASP A 54 12.09 -8.26 -4.84
CA ASP A 54 11.16 -7.12 -4.98
C ASP A 54 10.32 -6.83 -3.73
N LEU A 55 10.37 -7.70 -2.73
CA LEU A 55 9.69 -7.52 -1.44
C LEU A 55 10.57 -6.76 -0.44
N LEU A 56 11.82 -6.48 -0.82
CA LEU A 56 12.82 -5.80 0.00
C LEU A 56 13.14 -4.43 -0.61
N ALA A 57 13.30 -3.44 0.25
CA ALA A 57 13.83 -2.13 -0.11
C ALA A 57 15.11 -1.84 0.68
N CYS A 58 16.02 -1.06 0.10
CA CYS A 58 17.19 -0.58 0.80
C CYS A 58 16.78 0.54 1.77
N GLN A 59 16.64 0.19 3.05
CA GLN A 59 16.09 1.06 4.08
C GLN A 59 17.17 1.47 5.10
N PRO A 60 17.05 2.66 5.72
CA PRO A 60 17.96 3.07 6.77
C PRO A 60 17.70 2.28 8.07
N THR A 61 18.78 1.82 8.69
CA THR A 61 18.74 1.19 10.04
C THR A 61 19.29 2.11 11.12
N LYS A 62 19.90 3.23 10.73
CA LYS A 62 20.34 4.30 11.62
C LYS A 62 20.21 5.64 10.90
N ILE A 63 19.54 6.59 11.53
CA ILE A 63 19.27 7.94 11.01
C ILE A 63 19.84 8.97 11.99
N GLU A 64 20.30 10.09 11.44
CA GLU A 64 20.61 11.31 12.16
C GLU A 64 19.94 12.47 11.44
N THR A 65 19.27 13.35 12.18
CA THR A 65 18.63 14.53 11.61
C THR A 65 19.64 15.69 11.57
N LEU A 66 19.81 16.27 10.38
CA LEU A 66 20.60 17.48 10.17
C LEU A 66 19.69 18.69 10.09
N HIS A 67 20.20 19.84 10.52
CA HIS A 67 19.50 21.12 10.45
C HIS A 67 20.26 22.06 9.52
N PHE A 68 19.63 22.42 8.41
CA PHE A 68 20.17 23.35 7.43
C PHE A 68 19.48 24.71 7.53
N GLU A 69 20.23 25.79 7.47
CA GLU A 69 19.68 27.14 7.35
C GLU A 69 19.55 27.51 5.87
N VAL A 70 18.37 27.98 5.47
CA VAL A 70 18.08 28.43 4.11
C VAL A 70 17.57 29.87 4.10
N LEU A 71 17.85 30.57 3.01
CA LEU A 71 17.27 31.88 2.74
C LEU A 71 15.94 31.70 2.02
N VAL A 72 14.89 32.34 2.51
CA VAL A 72 13.56 32.31 1.91
C VAL A 72 13.25 33.67 1.29
N SER A 73 12.81 33.65 0.04
CA SER A 73 12.40 34.84 -0.70
C SER A 73 11.05 34.61 -1.40
N GLN A 74 10.33 35.68 -1.72
CA GLN A 74 9.02 35.62 -2.40
C GLN A 74 8.86 36.85 -3.29
N TYR A 75 8.19 36.70 -4.43
CA TYR A 75 7.86 37.86 -5.28
C TYR A 75 6.81 38.74 -4.60
N ASN A 76 7.04 40.05 -4.57
CA ASN A 76 6.06 41.03 -4.13
C ASN A 76 5.08 41.40 -5.27
N GLY A 77 4.06 42.21 -4.96
CA GLY A 77 3.06 42.66 -5.94
C GLY A 77 3.63 43.50 -7.10
N ALA A 78 4.86 43.99 -6.98
CA ALA A 78 5.58 44.70 -8.03
C ALA A 78 6.46 43.78 -8.89
N GLY A 79 6.40 42.46 -8.69
CA GLY A 79 7.19 41.49 -9.45
C GLY A 79 8.67 41.43 -9.08
N LYS A 80 9.06 41.97 -7.92
CA LYS A 80 10.44 41.88 -7.40
C LYS A 80 10.56 40.79 -6.35
N LEU A 81 11.61 39.98 -6.45
CA LEU A 81 11.95 38.97 -5.44
C LEU A 81 12.43 39.66 -4.16
N GLU A 82 11.73 39.41 -3.05
CA GLU A 82 11.97 40.01 -1.75
C GLU A 82 12.40 38.95 -0.74
N PHE A 83 13.46 39.22 0.02
CA PHE A 83 13.92 38.36 1.10
C PHE A 83 12.93 38.37 2.27
N LYS A 84 12.45 37.20 2.67
CA LYS A 84 11.48 37.02 3.76
C LYS A 84 12.11 36.59 5.07
N GLY A 85 13.28 35.97 5.04
CA GLY A 85 14.01 35.59 6.24
C GLY A 85 14.85 34.33 6.09
N ARG A 86 15.48 33.93 7.19
CA ARG A 86 16.17 32.65 7.32
C ARG A 86 15.21 31.63 7.92
N LYS A 87 15.29 30.39 7.44
CA LYS A 87 14.50 29.27 7.96
C LYS A 87 15.42 28.08 8.20
N THR A 88 15.18 27.35 9.29
CA THR A 88 15.83 26.07 9.54
C THR A 88 14.98 24.94 8.98
N VAL A 89 15.58 24.08 8.17
CA VAL A 89 14.97 22.89 7.56
C VAL A 89 15.66 21.65 8.10
N SER A 90 14.88 20.71 8.59
CA SER A 90 15.39 19.43 9.12
C SER A 90 15.38 18.38 8.01
N ILE A 91 16.52 17.74 7.77
CA ILE A 91 16.68 16.70 6.75
C ILE A 91 17.37 15.49 7.37
N ASP A 92 16.79 14.31 7.17
CA ASP A 92 17.38 13.07 7.64
C ASP A 92 18.57 12.63 6.79
N ARG A 93 19.66 12.30 7.49
CA ARG A 93 20.88 11.65 6.99
C ARG A 93 20.88 10.19 7.41
N HIS A 94 21.08 9.29 6.45
CA HIS A 94 21.16 7.85 6.72
C HIS A 94 22.61 7.47 7.06
N LEU A 95 22.81 6.77 8.17
CA LEU A 95 24.14 6.36 8.66
C LEU A 95 24.44 4.88 8.47
N LYS A 96 23.41 4.06 8.24
CA LYS A 96 23.52 2.61 7.94
C LYS A 96 22.31 2.18 7.12
N CYS A 97 22.52 1.25 6.19
CA CYS A 97 21.49 0.74 5.29
C CYS A 97 21.42 -0.79 5.35
N LYS A 98 20.21 -1.33 5.13
CA LYS A 98 19.99 -2.77 5.01
C LYS A 98 18.79 -3.03 4.10
N CYS A 99 18.82 -4.16 3.39
CA CYS A 99 17.63 -4.68 2.74
C CYS A 99 16.63 -5.18 3.80
N GLU A 100 15.49 -4.51 3.89
CA GLU A 100 14.39 -4.85 4.79
C GLU A 100 13.08 -4.94 4.01
N CYS A 101 12.13 -5.72 4.55
CA CYS A 101 10.82 -5.90 3.95
C CYS A 101 10.13 -4.54 3.75
N ILE A 102 9.51 -4.37 2.58
CA ILE A 102 8.72 -3.17 2.26
C ILE A 102 7.49 -3.11 3.18
N VAL A 103 6.77 -4.23 3.29
CA VAL A 103 5.65 -4.41 4.21
C VAL A 103 6.19 -4.63 5.61
N LYS A 104 5.65 -3.90 6.58
CA LYS A 104 5.97 -4.01 7.99
C LYS A 104 4.79 -4.57 8.77
N GLU A 105 5.02 -4.87 10.03
CA GLU A 105 3.98 -5.39 10.91
C GLU A 105 2.83 -4.40 11.11
N GLU A 106 3.14 -3.10 11.11
CA GLU A 106 2.16 -2.04 11.26
C GLU A 106 1.26 -1.87 10.03
N ASP A 107 1.66 -2.41 8.88
CA ASP A 107 0.87 -2.41 7.65
C ASP A 107 -0.16 -3.55 7.62
N CYS A 108 -0.07 -4.52 8.54
CA CYS A 108 -1.00 -5.64 8.60
C CYS A 108 -2.31 -5.23 9.27
N SER A 109 -3.43 -5.75 8.73
CA SER A 109 -4.75 -5.57 9.35
C SER A 109 -4.86 -6.39 10.65
N PRO A 110 -5.83 -6.08 11.55
CA PRO A 110 -6.01 -6.82 12.80
C PRO A 110 -6.29 -8.33 12.66
N LEU A 111 -6.69 -8.80 11.47
CA LEU A 111 -6.95 -10.21 11.19
C LEU A 111 -5.72 -10.95 10.65
N GLN A 112 -4.63 -10.22 10.40
CA GLN A 112 -3.40 -10.73 9.83
C GLN A 112 -2.27 -10.75 10.85
N VAL A 113 -1.33 -11.67 10.63
CA VAL A 113 -0.08 -11.79 11.36
C VAL A 113 1.07 -11.58 10.38
N TYR A 114 2.02 -10.73 10.75
CA TYR A 114 3.16 -10.44 9.90
C TYR A 114 4.14 -11.62 9.85
N ASN A 115 4.40 -12.12 8.64
CA ASN A 115 5.41 -13.15 8.40
C ASN A 115 6.71 -12.50 7.90
N ARG A 116 7.67 -12.33 8.83
CA ARG A 116 8.98 -11.72 8.55
C ARG A 116 9.82 -12.48 7.51
N LYS A 117 9.70 -13.81 7.42
CA LYS A 117 10.51 -14.62 6.48
C LYS A 117 10.08 -14.41 5.04
N GLU A 118 8.79 -14.14 4.85
CA GLU A 118 8.18 -13.98 3.53
C GLU A 118 7.81 -12.53 3.22
N CYS A 119 8.15 -11.59 4.10
CA CYS A 119 7.86 -10.15 3.97
C CYS A 119 6.39 -9.87 3.61
N ARG A 120 5.44 -10.58 4.23
CA ARG A 120 4.01 -10.42 3.94
C ARG A 120 3.14 -10.60 5.18
N CYS A 121 1.98 -9.95 5.17
CA CYS A 121 0.90 -10.22 6.11
C CYS A 121 0.19 -11.52 5.70
N LYS A 122 -0.02 -12.43 6.66
CA LYS A 122 -0.79 -13.66 6.47
C LYS A 122 -2.06 -13.63 7.30
N CYS A 123 -3.15 -14.14 6.76
CA CYS A 123 -4.38 -14.28 7.53
C CYS A 123 -4.18 -15.29 8.67
N SER A 124 -4.78 -14.99 9.82
CA SER A 124 -4.70 -15.87 11.00
C SER A 124 -5.66 -17.07 10.94
N ASN A 125 -6.70 -16.99 10.11
CA ASN A 125 -7.73 -18.02 9.93
C ASN A 125 -7.42 -18.92 8.72
N GLU A 126 -6.31 -19.64 8.78
CA GLU A 126 -5.86 -20.56 7.72
C GLU A 126 -6.91 -21.66 7.41
N ASP A 127 -7.62 -22.17 8.42
CA ASP A 127 -8.70 -23.15 8.24
C ASP A 127 -9.86 -22.63 7.35
N ASP A 128 -10.16 -21.33 7.41
CA ASP A 128 -11.21 -20.72 6.57
C ASP A 128 -10.70 -20.50 5.14
N GLU A 129 -9.43 -20.17 4.98
CA GLU A 129 -8.75 -20.06 3.69
C GLU A 129 -8.75 -21.43 2.97
N ASP A 130 -8.37 -22.50 3.67
CA ASP A 130 -8.34 -23.85 3.12
C ASP A 130 -9.74 -24.30 2.65
N LYS A 131 -10.77 -24.13 3.50
CA LYS A 131 -12.16 -24.44 3.11
C LYS A 131 -12.65 -23.59 1.94
N CYS A 132 -12.23 -22.33 1.87
CA CYS A 132 -12.55 -21.47 0.73
C CYS A 132 -11.92 -21.98 -0.57
N ASN A 133 -10.69 -22.46 -0.47
CA ASN A 133 -9.93 -22.99 -1.59
C ASN A 133 -10.48 -24.35 -2.08
N ASP A 134 -11.12 -25.14 -1.21
CA ASP A 134 -11.87 -26.33 -1.65
C ASP A 134 -13.03 -25.98 -2.60
N GLU A 135 -13.62 -24.80 -2.45
CA GLU A 135 -14.68 -24.25 -3.32
C GLU A 135 -14.14 -23.27 -4.38
N TYR A 136 -12.88 -23.43 -4.81
CA TYR A 136 -12.21 -22.48 -5.70
C TYR A 136 -12.94 -22.20 -7.02
N GLU A 137 -13.83 -23.06 -7.50
CA GLU A 137 -14.60 -22.81 -8.73
C GLU A 137 -15.60 -21.65 -8.58
N LEU A 138 -16.15 -21.46 -7.37
CA LEU A 138 -17.20 -20.46 -7.09
C LEU A 138 -16.69 -19.32 -6.20
N LYS A 139 -15.71 -19.63 -5.34
CA LYS A 139 -15.20 -18.72 -4.32
C LYS A 139 -13.72 -18.43 -4.53
N GLN A 140 -13.27 -17.35 -3.92
CA GLN A 140 -11.88 -16.93 -3.86
C GLN A 140 -11.56 -16.37 -2.49
N TRP A 141 -10.37 -16.70 -2.00
CA TRP A 141 -9.87 -16.10 -0.78
C TRP A 141 -9.33 -14.70 -1.05
N ASN A 142 -9.79 -13.72 -0.27
CA ASN A 142 -9.25 -12.38 -0.28
C ASN A 142 -8.25 -12.23 0.86
N SER A 143 -6.95 -12.29 0.52
CA SER A 143 -5.86 -12.22 1.50
C SER A 143 -5.72 -10.87 2.19
N ALA A 144 -6.30 -9.79 1.64
CA ALA A 144 -6.29 -8.47 2.26
C ALA A 144 -7.38 -8.34 3.34
N THR A 145 -8.54 -8.98 3.15
CA THR A 145 -9.68 -8.92 4.09
C THR A 145 -9.79 -10.16 4.99
N CYS A 146 -9.04 -11.22 4.67
CA CYS A 146 -9.10 -12.54 5.31
C CYS A 146 -10.51 -13.15 5.27
N LYS A 147 -11.14 -13.06 4.09
CA LYS A 147 -12.51 -13.54 3.86
C LYS A 147 -12.59 -14.34 2.58
N CYS A 148 -13.49 -15.32 2.62
CA CYS A 148 -13.90 -16.07 1.45
C CYS A 148 -15.02 -15.33 0.71
N GLU A 149 -14.76 -14.94 -0.52
CA GLU A 149 -15.66 -14.11 -1.33
C GLU A 149 -16.10 -14.86 -2.59
N CYS A 150 -17.31 -14.56 -3.08
CA CYS A 150 -17.75 -15.11 -4.38
C CYS A 150 -16.94 -14.48 -5.52
N ARG A 151 -16.52 -15.28 -6.49
CA ARG A 151 -15.81 -14.79 -7.67
C ARG A 151 -16.68 -13.85 -8.52
N GLU A 152 -17.95 -14.20 -8.65
CA GLU A 152 -18.94 -13.42 -9.39
C GLU A 152 -20.09 -13.05 -8.47
N ILE A 153 -20.39 -11.75 -8.40
CA ILE A 153 -21.61 -11.23 -7.79
C ILE A 153 -22.59 -10.97 -8.94
N LYS A 154 -23.80 -11.52 -8.84
CA LYS A 154 -24.84 -11.43 -9.87
C LYS A 154 -26.03 -10.64 -9.38
N GLU A 155 -26.61 -9.84 -10.27
CA GLU A 155 -27.91 -9.23 -10.02
C GLU A 155 -29.01 -10.29 -10.16
N CYS A 156 -29.83 -10.41 -9.11
CA CYS A 156 -30.90 -11.40 -9.06
C CYS A 156 -32.20 -10.81 -9.61
N THR A 157 -33.04 -11.69 -10.17
CA THR A 157 -34.38 -11.32 -10.64
C THR A 157 -35.31 -10.97 -9.49
N SER A 158 -36.42 -10.29 -9.79
CA SER A 158 -37.40 -9.86 -8.80
C SER A 158 -37.89 -11.01 -7.92
N GLY A 159 -37.75 -10.86 -6.59
CA GLY A 159 -38.10 -11.91 -5.62
C GLY A 159 -36.93 -12.76 -5.15
N PHE A 160 -35.73 -12.60 -5.73
CA PHE A 160 -34.50 -13.29 -5.33
C PHE A 160 -33.42 -12.28 -4.86
N GLY A 161 -32.58 -12.70 -3.93
CA GLY A 161 -31.43 -11.95 -3.43
C GLY A 161 -30.16 -12.78 -3.55
N PHE A 162 -29.03 -12.11 -3.80
CA PHE A 162 -27.75 -12.80 -3.91
C PHE A 162 -27.26 -13.20 -2.51
N ASP A 163 -27.04 -14.49 -2.31
CA ASP A 163 -26.45 -15.03 -1.09
C ASP A 163 -24.93 -15.13 -1.25
N THR A 164 -24.19 -14.42 -0.41
CA THR A 164 -22.72 -14.37 -0.43
C THR A 164 -22.05 -15.63 0.12
N TYR A 165 -22.79 -16.47 0.84
CA TYR A 165 -22.31 -17.75 1.36
C TYR A 165 -22.48 -18.87 0.34
N THR A 166 -23.55 -18.89 -0.45
CA THR A 166 -23.75 -19.92 -1.50
C THR A 166 -23.35 -19.45 -2.91
N CYS A 167 -23.09 -18.14 -3.08
CA CYS A 167 -22.77 -17.50 -4.36
C CYS A 167 -23.86 -17.67 -5.42
N ARG A 168 -25.13 -17.69 -4.98
CA ARG A 168 -26.31 -17.93 -5.83
C ARG A 168 -27.43 -16.96 -5.49
N CYS A 169 -28.36 -16.80 -6.44
CA CYS A 169 -29.60 -16.07 -6.21
C CYS A 169 -30.61 -16.97 -5.51
N GLU A 170 -30.96 -16.62 -4.28
CA GLU A 170 -31.90 -17.37 -3.44
C GLU A 170 -33.19 -16.57 -3.19
N PRO A 171 -34.35 -17.22 -2.99
CA PRO A 171 -35.61 -16.52 -2.76
C PRO A 171 -35.54 -15.58 -1.54
N LEU A 172 -35.96 -14.33 -1.71
CA LEU A 172 -36.04 -13.37 -0.62
C LEU A 172 -37.10 -13.82 0.39
N ARG A 173 -36.70 -14.09 1.63
CA ARG A 173 -37.66 -14.37 2.71
C ARG A 173 -38.39 -13.11 3.12
N ILE A 174 -39.57 -12.86 2.54
CA ILE A 174 -40.46 -11.77 2.96
C ILE A 174 -41.02 -12.12 4.35
N ARG A 175 -40.58 -11.42 5.40
CA ARG A 175 -41.27 -11.44 6.69
C ARG A 175 -42.61 -10.72 6.53
N THR A 176 -43.69 -11.45 6.30
CA THR A 176 -45.04 -10.93 6.54
C THR A 176 -45.17 -10.61 8.03
N LYS A 177 -45.19 -9.31 8.38
CA LYS A 177 -45.66 -8.87 9.69
C LYS A 177 -47.16 -9.18 9.73
N ASN A 178 -47.54 -10.29 10.36
CA ASN A 178 -48.93 -10.49 10.75
C ASN A 178 -49.31 -9.43 11.80
N THR A 179 -49.86 -8.31 11.35
CA THR A 179 -50.68 -7.43 12.20
C THR A 179 -52.04 -8.09 12.37
N GLY A 180 -52.09 -9.08 13.26
CA GLY A 180 -53.28 -9.82 13.62
C GLY A 180 -53.12 -10.36 15.04
N THR A 181 -53.63 -9.59 16.00
CA THR A 181 -53.80 -9.96 17.40
C THR A 181 -54.55 -11.28 17.56
N HIS A 182 -53.93 -12.31 18.18
CA HIS A 182 -54.35 -13.04 19.39
C HIS A 182 -53.65 -14.41 19.51
N LEU A 183 -53.02 -14.66 20.67
CA LEU A 183 -52.75 -15.94 21.36
C LEU A 183 -52.56 -17.23 20.52
N ASN A 184 -51.36 -17.84 20.52
CA ASN A 184 -50.94 -18.89 21.48
C ASN A 184 -49.63 -19.59 21.04
N ARG A 185 -48.97 -20.18 22.05
CA ARG A 185 -47.66 -20.86 22.12
C ARG A 185 -47.31 -21.84 20.99
N ASN A 186 -46.02 -21.81 20.60
CA ASN A 186 -45.20 -22.89 20.03
C ASN A 186 -45.82 -23.78 18.94
N LYS A 187 -45.56 -23.44 17.67
CA LYS A 187 -45.26 -24.46 16.64
C LYS A 187 -44.56 -23.83 15.44
N TYR A 188 -43.27 -24.09 15.29
CA TYR A 188 -42.58 -23.85 14.01
C TYR A 188 -43.17 -24.84 13.00
N SER A 189 -43.89 -24.34 12.00
CA SER A 189 -44.21 -25.08 10.79
C SER A 189 -43.56 -24.36 9.62
N LEU A 190 -42.58 -25.04 9.02
CA LEU A 190 -41.97 -24.69 7.74
C LEU A 190 -43.01 -24.93 6.64
N VAL A 191 -43.27 -23.92 5.82
CA VAL A 191 -43.95 -24.11 4.54
C VAL A 191 -42.93 -23.78 3.46
N ILE A 192 -42.50 -24.82 2.75
CA ILE A 192 -41.75 -24.74 1.50
C ILE A 192 -42.82 -24.74 0.41
N SER A 193 -42.84 -23.70 -0.42
CA SER A 193 -43.61 -23.69 -1.66
C SER A 193 -42.73 -24.18 -2.81
#